data_AF-A0A963WF19-F1
#
_entry.id   AF-A0A963WF19-F1
#
_cell.length_a   1.000
_cell.length_b   1.000
_cell.length_c   1.000
_cell.angle_alpha   90.00
_cell.angle_beta   90.00
_cell.angle_gamma   90.00
#
_symmetry.space_group_name_H-M   'P 1'
#
loop_
_entity.id
_entity.type
_entity.pdbx_description
1 polymer ?
#
loop_
_entity_poly.entity_id
_entity_poly.type
_entity_poly.pdbx_seq_one_letter_code
_entity_poly.pdbx_strand_id
1 'polypeptide(L)' 'MKIAVLPGDGIGTEIVAEAVKVLQALGLKFELEHADVGGTAYDRHGHPLPEATLKLA' A
#
# COMPACT_ATOMS: atom_id res chain seq x y z
N MET A 1 10.36 8.35 -8.87
CA MET A 1 9.85 6.98 -9.07
C MET A 1 8.60 6.84 -8.22
N LYS A 2 7.52 6.31 -8.80
CA LYS A 2 6.25 6.14 -8.10
C LYS A 2 6.12 4.71 -7.60
N ILE A 3 5.65 4.53 -6.36
CA ILE A 3 5.50 3.24 -5.70
C ILE A 3 4.11 3.17 -5.11
N ALA A 4 3.31 2.20 -5.56
CA ALA A 4 2.06 1.84 -4.90
C ALA A 4 2.38 1.05 -3.62
N VAL A 5 1.87 1.51 -2.48
CA VAL A 5 2.06 0.90 -1.17
C VAL A 5 0.76 0.22 -0.75
N LEU A 6 0.74 -1.11 -0.79
CA LEU A 6 -0.44 -1.92 -0.53
C LEU A 6 -0.24 -2.70 0.78
N PRO A 7 -0.65 -2.15 1.94
CA PRO A 7 -0.34 -2.72 3.25
C PRO A 7 -1.05 -4.05 3.55
N GLY A 8 -2.16 -4.34 2.85
CA GLY A 8 -2.95 -5.55 3.11
C GLY A 8 -3.53 -5.57 4.52
N ASP A 9 -3.53 -6.74 5.15
CA ASP A 9 -4.24 -7.00 6.42
C ASP A 9 -3.31 -7.48 7.53
N GLY A 10 -3.77 -7.32 8.78
CA GLY A 10 -3.04 -7.79 9.97
C GLY A 10 -1.62 -7.24 10.02
N ILE A 11 -0.64 -8.15 10.13
CA ILE A 11 0.78 -7.79 10.21
C ILE A 11 1.29 -7.02 8.99
N GLY A 12 0.62 -7.11 7.84
CA GLY A 12 0.97 -6.35 6.64
C GLY A 12 1.00 -4.85 6.90
N THR A 13 0.02 -4.34 7.65
CA THR A 13 -0.06 -2.92 8.03
C THR A 13 1.15 -2.48 8.88
N GLU A 14 1.63 -3.34 9.76
CA GLU A 14 2.76 -3.07 10.66
C GLU A 14 4.08 -3.10 9.91
N ILE A 15 4.34 -4.18 9.16
CA ILE A 15 5.64 -4.38 8.50
C ILE A 15 5.84 -3.45 7.30
N VAL A 16 4.76 -3.11 6.57
CA VAL A 16 4.83 -2.19 5.43
C VAL A 16 5.13 -0.76 5.91
N ALA A 17 4.62 -0.36 7.07
CA ALA A 17 4.98 0.93 7.67
C ALA A 17 6.48 1.04 7.95
N GLU A 18 7.11 -0.02 8.47
CA GLU A 18 8.56 -0.05 8.71
C GLU A 18 9.36 -0.06 7.40
N ALA A 19 8.89 -0.78 6.37
CA ALA A 19 9.52 -0.75 5.06
C ALA A 19 9.48 0.67 4.45
N VAL A 20 8.36 1.39 4.59
CA VAL A 20 8.23 2.79 4.16
C VAL A 20 9.22 3.69 4.91
N LYS A 21 9.42 3.51 6.22
CA LYS A 21 10.43 4.27 6.97
C LYS A 21 11.84 4.04 6.43
N VAL A 22 12.19 2.79 6.11
CA VAL A 22 13.50 2.47 5.50
C VAL A 22 13.64 3.16 4.15
N LEU A 23 12.62 3.12 3.29
CA LEU A 23 12.63 3.82 1.99
C LEU A 23 12.86 5.33 2.15
N GLN A 24 12.20 5.97 3.11
CA GLN A 24 12.34 7.39 3.40
C GLN A 24 13.74 7.73 3.94
N ALA A 25 14.35 6.84 4.72
CA ALA A 25 15.69 7.02 5.27
C ALA A 25 16.81 7.00 4.20
N LEU A 26 16.54 6.48 3.00
CA LEU A 26 17.51 6.47 1.89
C LEU A 26 17.79 7.87 1.31
N GLY A 27 16.98 8.88 1.63
CA GLY A 27 17.11 10.22 1.06
C GLY A 27 16.79 10.29 -0.44
N LEU A 28 16.16 9.24 -0.99
CA LEU A 28 15.75 9.17 -2.39
C LEU A 28 14.34 9.79 -2.56
N LYS A 29 14.08 10.36 -3.74
CA LYS A 29 12.77 10.94 -4.07
C LYS A 29 11.82 9.86 -4.60
N PHE A 30 11.01 9.32 -3.70
CA PHE A 30 9.89 8.44 -4.03
C PHE A 30 8.56 9.18 -3.90
N GLU A 31 7.64 8.91 -4.84
CA GLU A 31 6.22 9.25 -4.69
C GLU A 31 5.52 7.98 -4.21
N LEU A 32 5.13 7.95 -2.93
CA LEU A 32 4.49 6.80 -2.30
C LEU A 32 2.98 7.03 -2.29
N GLU A 33 2.22 6.18 -2.99
CA GLU A 33 0.75 6.25 -3.01
C GLU A 33 0.17 5.00 -2.34
N HIS A 34 -0.66 5.18 -1.32
CA HIS A 34 -1.24 4.06 -0.56
C HIS A 34 -2.63 3.72 -1.07
N ALA A 35 -2.95 2.42 -1.14
CA ALA A 35 -4.29 1.95 -1.47
C ALA A 35 -4.64 0.64 -0.76
N ASP A 36 -5.94 0.41 -0.62
CA ASP A 36 -6.47 -0.79 0.04
C ASP A 36 -6.32 -2.03 -0.86
N VAL A 37 -5.96 -3.16 -0.25
CA VAL A 37 -5.97 -4.50 -0.87
C VAL A 37 -6.33 -5.53 0.20
N GLY A 38 -6.78 -6.72 -0.20
CA GLY A 38 -7.07 -7.84 0.72
C GLY A 38 -8.42 -7.73 1.42
N GLY A 39 -8.50 -8.22 2.65
CA GLY A 39 -9.69 -8.22 3.50
C GLY A 39 -10.19 -6.81 3.80
N THR A 40 -9.30 -5.87 4.12
CA THR A 40 -9.61 -4.46 4.34
C THR A 40 -10.26 -3.84 3.11
N ALA A 41 -9.77 -4.22 1.93
CA ALA A 41 -10.38 -3.77 0.68
C ALA A 41 -11.75 -4.41 0.44
N TYR A 42 -11.90 -5.70 0.75
CA TYR A 42 -13.19 -6.37 0.65
C TYR A 42 -14.23 -5.72 1.58
N ASP A 43 -13.87 -5.44 2.83
CA ASP A 43 -14.75 -4.84 3.82
C ASP A 43 -15.21 -3.43 3.41
N ARG A 44 -14.35 -2.67 2.74
CA ARG A 44 -14.62 -1.27 2.35
C ARG A 44 -15.21 -1.11 0.95
N HIS A 45 -14.78 -1.94 0.01
CA HIS A 45 -15.05 -1.78 -1.43
C HIS A 45 -15.81 -2.97 -2.03
N GLY A 46 -16.10 -4.02 -1.25
CA GLY A 46 -16.79 -5.23 -1.69
C GLY A 46 -15.96 -6.14 -2.61
N HIS A 47 -14.67 -5.84 -2.79
CA HIS A 47 -13.75 -6.60 -3.64
C HIS A 47 -12.33 -6.57 -3.06
N PRO A 48 -11.59 -7.70 -3.01
CA PRO A 48 -10.27 -7.76 -2.38
C PRO A 48 -9.18 -7.01 -3.18
N LEU A 49 -9.44 -6.73 -4.45
CA LEU A 49 -8.61 -5.88 -5.30
C LEU A 49 -9.49 -4.82 -5.97
N PRO A 50 -9.70 -3.65 -5.35
CA PRO A 50 -10.51 -2.59 -5.92
C PRO A 50 -9.93 -2.12 -7.26
N GLU A 51 -10.79 -1.76 -8.21
CA GLU A 51 -10.38 -1.24 -9.52
C GLU A 51 -9.48 0.01 -9.38
N ALA A 52 -9.74 0.85 -8.37
CA ALA A 52 -8.90 2.00 -8.06
C ALA A 52 -7.48 1.61 -7.66
N THR A 53 -7.32 0.53 -6.89
CA THR A 53 -6.02 -0.01 -6.48
C THR A 53 -5.26 -0.58 -7.68
N LEU A 54 -5.95 -1.31 -8.57
CA LEU A 54 -5.35 -1.87 -9.78
C LEU A 54 -4.81 -0.78 -10.72
N LYS A 55 -5.51 0.35 -10.82
CA LYS A 55 -5.13 1.51 -11.65
C LYS A 55 -3.89 2.27 -11.17
N LEU A 56 -3.32 1.92 -10.01
CA LEU A 56 -2.06 2.51 -9.54
C LEU A 56 -0.83 1.93 -10.24
N ALA A 57 -0.97 0.79 -10.93
CA ALA A 57 0.07 0.15 -11.73
C ALA A 57 -0.06 0.51 -13.22
#